data_AF-A0A0J6CRD8-F1
#
_entry.id   AF-A0A0J6CRD8-F1
#
_cell.length_a   1.000
_cell.length_b   1.000
_cell.length_c   1.000
_cell.angle_alpha   90.00
_cell.angle_beta   90.00
_cell.angle_gamma   90.00
#
_symmetry.space_group_name_H-M   'P 1'
#
loop_
_entity.id
_entity.type
_entity.pdbx_description
1 polymer ?
#
loop_
_entity_poly.entity_id
_entity_poly.type
_entity_poly.pdbx_seq_one_letter_code
_entity_poly.pdbx_strand_id
1 'polypeptide(L)' 'MLKMRAALVGMMHSKTVLSSVYILNTQNGEGEPDLIGVTVGQVGADFVVFNQVGSSAGNLTCMVPISKINAIEY' A
#
# COMPACT_ATOMS: atom_id res chain seq x y z
N MET A 1 -0.33 12.48 9.32
CA MET A 1 -0.19 11.01 9.49
C MET A 1 -1.48 10.33 9.94
N LEU A 2 -2.25 10.85 10.92
CA LEU A 2 -3.50 10.20 11.40
C LEU A 2 -4.55 9.93 10.29
N LYS A 3 -4.74 10.88 9.36
CA LYS A 3 -5.67 10.74 8.21
C LYS A 3 -5.31 9.59 7.27
N MET A 4 -4.01 9.38 7.00
CA MET A 4 -3.54 8.30 6.13
C MET A 4 -3.83 6.93 6.75
N ARG A 5 -3.53 6.76 8.04
CA ARG A 5 -3.81 5.51 8.76
C ARG A 5 -5.31 5.19 8.75
N ALA A 6 -6.17 6.18 9.00
CA ALA A 6 -7.62 5.98 8.97
C ALA A 6 -8.11 5.55 7.57
N ALA A 7 -7.59 6.16 6.51
CA ALA A 7 -7.91 5.79 5.13
C ALA A 7 -7.50 4.34 4.81
N LEU A 8 -6.26 3.95 5.19
CA LEU A 8 -5.76 2.59 5.00
C LEU A 8 -6.60 1.54 5.75
N VAL A 9 -7.06 1.85 6.97
CA VAL A 9 -7.97 0.96 7.73
C VAL A 9 -9.31 0.80 6.99
N GLY A 10 -9.84 1.89 6.44
CA GLY A 10 -11.03 1.84 5.59
C GLY A 10 -10.83 0.90 4.40
N MET A 11 -9.74 1.07 3.66
CA MET A 11 -9.38 0.25 2.49
C MET A 11 -9.16 -1.23 2.85
N MET A 12 -8.59 -1.50 4.03
CA MET A 12 -8.37 -2.86 4.55
C MET A 12 -9.70 -3.61 4.78
N HIS A 13 -10.71 -2.89 5.28
CA HIS A 13 -12.05 -3.45 5.51
C HIS A 13 -12.85 -3.60 4.22
N SER A 14 -12.78 -2.63 3.31
CA SER A 14 -13.49 -2.67 2.03
C SER A 14 -12.84 -3.60 0.99
N LYS A 15 -11.62 -4.09 1.25
CA LYS A 15 -10.82 -4.85 0.27
C LYS A 15 -10.64 -4.11 -1.05
N THR A 16 -10.51 -2.79 -0.98
CA THR A 16 -10.28 -1.94 -2.15
C THR A 16 -8.98 -2.34 -2.83
N VAL A 17 -9.05 -2.57 -4.14
CA VAL A 17 -7.87 -2.73 -4.98
C VAL A 17 -7.32 -1.34 -5.29
N LEU A 18 -6.11 -1.09 -4.84
CA LEU A 18 -5.37 0.13 -5.10
C LEU A 18 -4.67 -0.03 -6.45
N SER A 19 -4.88 0.91 -7.36
CA SER A 19 -4.21 0.90 -8.67
C SER A 19 -2.73 1.18 -8.51
N SER A 20 -2.36 2.11 -7.63
CA SER A 20 -1.00 2.62 -7.49
C SER A 20 -0.69 3.00 -6.03
N VAL A 21 0.49 2.64 -5.54
CA VAL A 21 1.05 3.13 -4.26
C VAL A 21 2.44 3.70 -4.54
N TYR A 22 2.67 4.94 -4.11
CA TYR A 22 3.93 5.65 -4.29
C TYR A 22 4.65 5.77 -2.94
N ILE A 23 5.91 5.34 -2.89
CA ILE A 23 6.73 5.26 -1.68
C ILE A 23 7.92 6.22 -1.83
N LEU A 24 8.20 7.01 -0.80
CA LEU A 24 9.29 7.98 -0.79
C LEU A 24 10.66 7.29 -0.76
N ASN A 25 11.60 7.83 -1.55
CA ASN A 25 13.00 7.43 -1.61
C ASN A 25 13.22 5.95 -1.97
N THR A 26 12.39 5.41 -2.86
CA THR A 26 12.60 4.08 -3.44
C THR A 26 13.43 4.15 -4.72
N GLN A 27 13.76 2.99 -5.30
CA GLN A 27 14.55 2.90 -6.53
C GLN A 27 13.74 3.21 -7.79
N ASN A 28 12.41 3.29 -7.69
CA ASN A 28 11.57 3.65 -8.82
C ASN A 28 11.72 5.14 -9.11
N GLY A 29 11.80 5.50 -10.40
CA GLY A 29 11.99 6.88 -10.83
C GLY A 29 10.88 7.80 -10.33
N GLU A 30 11.14 9.11 -10.31
CA GLU A 30 10.13 10.10 -9.92
C GLU A 30 8.84 9.94 -10.73
N GLY A 31 7.71 9.73 -10.06
CA GLY A 31 6.39 9.61 -10.69
C GLY A 31 5.95 8.18 -11.04
N GLU A 32 6.80 7.18 -10.83
CA GLU A 32 6.41 5.76 -11.02
C GLU A 32 5.94 5.15 -9.71
N PRO A 33 4.83 4.37 -9.70
CA PRO A 33 4.39 3.69 -8.50
C PRO A 33 5.31 2.53 -8.13
N ASP A 34 5.46 2.28 -6.82
CA ASP A 34 6.22 1.16 -6.28
C ASP A 34 5.42 -0.13 -6.24
N LEU A 35 4.11 0.00 -5.99
CA LEU A 35 3.20 -1.12 -5.93
C LEU A 35 2.01 -0.83 -6.83
N ILE A 36 1.62 -1.82 -7.63
CA ILE A 36 0.52 -1.73 -8.59
C ILE A 36 -0.44 -2.89 -8.35
N GLY A 37 -1.73 -2.60 -8.31
CA GLY A 37 -2.77 -3.64 -8.17
C GLY A 37 -2.66 -4.41 -6.85
N VAL A 38 -2.70 -3.69 -5.74
CA VAL A 38 -2.56 -4.27 -4.39
C VAL A 38 -3.79 -4.01 -3.52
N THR A 39 -3.98 -4.81 -2.48
CA THR A 39 -4.98 -4.54 -1.42
C THR A 39 -4.29 -4.30 -0.09
N VAL A 40 -4.96 -3.61 0.83
CA VAL A 40 -4.45 -3.47 2.20
C VAL A 40 -4.77 -4.75 2.99
N GLY A 41 -3.72 -5.45 3.41
CA GLY A 41 -3.80 -6.68 4.21
C GLY A 41 -3.87 -6.43 5.71
N GLN A 42 -3.01 -5.53 6.21
CA GLN A 42 -2.91 -5.18 7.62
C GLN A 42 -2.47 -3.72 7.79
N VAL A 43 -2.99 -3.04 8.80
CA VAL A 43 -2.52 -1.70 9.22
C VAL A 43 -2.03 -1.75 10.66
N GLY A 44 -0.73 -1.53 10.86
CA GLY A 44 -0.08 -1.44 12.16
C GLY A 44 -0.20 -0.06 12.81
N ALA A 45 0.67 0.18 13.79
CA ALA A 45 0.80 1.51 14.41
C ALA A 45 1.47 2.50 13.44
N ASP A 46 2.53 2.07 12.77
CA ASP A 46 3.43 2.87 11.94
C ASP A 46 3.73 2.24 10.56
N PHE A 47 3.15 1.08 10.25
CA PHE A 47 3.32 0.39 8.98
C PHE A 47 2.00 -0.08 8.39
N VAL A 48 2.03 -0.45 7.10
CA VAL A 48 0.96 -1.12 6.38
C VAL A 48 1.53 -2.31 5.61
N VAL A 49 0.74 -3.36 5.45
CA VAL A 49 1.06 -4.51 4.60
C VAL A 49 0.14 -4.48 3.39
N PHE A 50 0.72 -4.50 2.19
CA PHE A 50 0.02 -4.64 0.93
C PHE A 50 0.11 -6.06 0.39
N ASN A 51 -0.99 -6.57 -0.14
CA ASN A 51 -1.07 -7.90 -0.77
C ASN A 51 -1.25 -7.74 -2.28
N GLN A 52 -0.44 -8.44 -3.08
CA GLN A 52 -0.57 -8.44 -4.53
C GLN A 52 -1.88 -9.12 -4.97
N VAL A 53 -2.69 -8.44 -5.78
CA VAL A 53 -3.87 -9.05 -6.39
C VAL A 53 -3.43 -9.97 -7.52
N GLY A 54 -3.98 -11.19 -7.56
CA GLY A 54 -3.76 -12.13 -8.65
C GLY A 54 -2.45 -12.94 -8.59
N SER A 55 -1.66 -12.85 -7.51
CA SER A 55 -0.46 -13.70 -7.37
C SER A 55 -0.85 -15.14 -7.00
N SER A 56 -0.61 -16.09 -7.90
CA SER A 56 -0.73 -17.54 -7.67
C SER A 56 0.45 -18.13 -6.89
N ALA A 57 1.56 -17.40 -6.77
CA ALA A 57 2.62 -17.66 -5.82
C ALA A 57 2.25 -16.97 -4.50
N GLY A 58 1.94 -17.76 -3.47
CA GLY A 58 1.32 -17.35 -2.21
C GLY A 58 1.65 -15.93 -1.73
N ASN A 59 0.61 -15.10 -1.65
CA ASN A 59 0.56 -13.77 -1.03
C ASN A 59 1.92 -13.05 -0.95
N LEU A 60 2.41 -12.55 -2.09
CA LEU A 60 3.45 -11.53 -2.07
C LEU A 60 2.93 -10.36 -1.22
N THR A 61 3.56 -10.20 -0.05
CA THR A 61 3.22 -9.18 0.93
C THR A 61 4.36 -8.19 1.04
N CYS A 62 4.05 -6.91 0.92
CA CYS A 62 5.02 -5.83 1.07
C CYS A 62 4.66 -5.01 2.32
N MET A 63 5.58 -4.95 3.28
CA MET A 63 5.44 -4.10 4.46
C MET A 63 6.10 -2.73 4.20
N VAL A 64 5.33 -1.67 4.35
CA VAL A 64 5.76 -0.29 4.08
C VAL A 64 5.51 0.59 5.31
N PRO A 65 6.49 1.38 5.77
CA PRO A 65 6.24 2.40 6.80
C PRO A 65 5.24 3.44 6.30
N ILE A 66 4.23 3.78 7.10
CA ILE A 66 3.20 4.77 6.72
C ILE A 66 3.83 6.14 6.46
N SER A 67 4.91 6.48 7.17
CA SER A 67 5.68 7.71 6.97
C SER A 67 6.38 7.80 5.62
N LYS A 68 6.51 6.68 4.90
CA LYS A 68 7.10 6.59 3.57
C LYS A 68 6.06 6.60 2.45
N ILE A 69 4.78 6.49 2.75
CA ILE A 69 3.74 6.55 1.71
C ILE A 69 3.57 8.00 1.27
N ASN A 70 3.89 8.28 0.01
CA ASN A 70 3.70 9.58 -0.60
C ASN A 70 2.24 9.78 -1.03
N ALA A 71 1.71 8.81 -1.80
CA ALA A 71 0.37 8.87 -2.38
C ALA A 71 -0.20 7.46 -2.63
N ILE A 72 -1.53 7.39 -2.75
CA ILE A 72 -2.29 6.18 -3.08
C ILE A 72 -3.37 6.55 -4.09
N GLU A 73 -3.51 5.75 -5.14
CA GLU A 73 -4.57 5.83 -6.15
C GLU A 73 -5.42 4.56 -6.10
N TYR A 74 -6.75 4.71 -6.14
CA TYR A 74 -7.72 3.64 -5.93
C TYR A 74 -9.07 3.94 -6.60
#